data_AF-Q6CTU8-F1
#
_entry.id   AF-Q6CTU8-F1
#
_cell.length_a   1.000
_cell.length_b   1.000
_cell.length_c   1.000
_cell.angle_alpha   90.00
_cell.angle_beta   90.00
_cell.angle_gamma   90.00
#
_symmetry.space_group_name_H-M   'P 1'
#
loop_
_entity.id
_entity.type
_entity.pdbx_description
1 polymer ?
#
loop_
_entity_poly.entity_id
_entity_poly.type
_entity_poly.pdbx_seq_one_letter_code
_entity_poly.pdbx_strand_id
1 'polypeptide(L)'
;MNNDNTKVYVRVAGKRPENFVETKPFIWDSRRDKILWTKISKIDSLEDMDWQELGADLGAPEPFLKKRSYTLFQNQLKVLSNQIDVTSNTRSSSESRNSVDNNILQNLQASRIMNHKLDKTDNLANNQESSSELSNLSVSKSALEDALMDCLQL
;
A
#
# COMPACT_ATOMS: atom_id res chain seq x y z
N MET A 1 13.89 12.52 -11.52
CA MET A 1 14.87 12.12 -12.54
C MET A 1 14.10 11.55 -13.72
N ASN A 2 14.41 11.98 -14.93
CA ASN A 2 13.80 11.52 -16.18
C ASN A 2 14.85 10.79 -17.03
N ASN A 3 14.38 9.86 -17.87
CA ASN A 3 15.26 9.06 -18.74
C ASN A 3 16.08 9.95 -19.70
N ASP A 4 15.46 10.99 -20.26
CA ASP A 4 16.11 11.83 -21.29
C ASP A 4 17.37 12.55 -20.78
N ASN A 5 17.42 12.87 -19.48
CA ASN A 5 18.54 13.62 -18.90
C ASN A 5 19.50 12.74 -18.08
N THR A 6 19.21 11.45 -17.92
CA THR A 6 19.96 10.60 -16.98
C THR A 6 20.54 9.39 -17.71
N LYS A 7 21.87 9.38 -17.90
CA LYS A 7 22.59 8.21 -18.44
C LYS A 7 23.28 7.44 -17.31
N VAL A 8 23.12 6.13 -17.33
CA VAL A 8 23.72 5.21 -16.35
C VAL A 8 24.84 4.42 -17.01
N TYR A 9 26.04 4.50 -16.46
CA TYR A 9 27.20 3.73 -16.91
C TYR A 9 27.51 2.63 -15.90
N VAL A 10 27.47 1.37 -16.34
CA VAL A 10 27.80 0.20 -15.52
C VAL A 10 29.22 -0.23 -15.86
N ARG A 11 30.14 -0.07 -14.91
CA ARG A 11 31.52 -0.54 -15.04
C ARG A 11 31.66 -1.94 -14.44
N VAL A 12 31.93 -2.91 -15.29
CA VAL A 12 32.23 -4.31 -14.91
C VAL A 12 33.70 -4.59 -15.11
N ALA A 13 34.29 -5.38 -14.19
CA ALA A 13 35.65 -5.85 -14.32
C ALA A 13 35.73 -7.01 -15.34
N GLY A 14 36.80 -7.06 -16.12
CA GLY A 14 37.01 -8.09 -17.14
C GLY A 14 36.61 -7.66 -18.57
N LYS A 15 36.62 -8.62 -19.49
CA LYS A 15 36.24 -8.39 -20.89
C LYS A 15 34.71 -8.41 -21.02
N ARG A 16 34.16 -7.53 -21.86
CA ARG A 16 32.74 -7.57 -22.25
C ARG A 16 32.46 -8.93 -22.92
N PRO A 17 31.41 -9.66 -22.51
CA PRO A 17 31.00 -10.89 -23.18
C PRO A 17 30.76 -10.66 -24.67
N GLU A 18 31.13 -11.62 -25.51
CA GLU A 18 31.10 -11.48 -26.98
C GLU A 18 29.67 -11.25 -27.53
N ASN A 19 28.66 -11.74 -26.81
CA ASN A 19 27.24 -11.62 -27.12
C ASN A 19 26.51 -10.55 -26.28
N PHE A 20 27.22 -9.60 -25.67
CA PHE A 20 26.58 -8.53 -24.92
C PHE A 20 25.90 -7.53 -25.85
N VAL A 21 24.58 -7.48 -25.82
CA VAL A 21 23.77 -6.49 -26.54
C VAL A 21 23.28 -5.44 -25.55
N GLU A 22 23.56 -4.17 -25.84
CA GLU A 22 23.00 -3.06 -25.06
C GLU A 22 21.47 -3.05 -25.20
N THR A 23 20.79 -2.96 -24.06
CA THR A 23 19.33 -2.91 -24.07
C THR A 23 18.85 -1.59 -24.66
N LYS A 24 17.76 -1.65 -25.42
CA LYS A 24 17.17 -0.45 -26.03
C LYS A 24 16.73 0.52 -24.92
N PRO A 25 17.05 1.81 -25.00
CA PRO A 25 16.54 2.79 -24.06
C PRO A 25 15.02 2.87 -24.17
N PHE A 26 14.33 2.90 -23.02
CA PHE A 26 12.88 3.00 -22.94
C PHE A 26 12.45 3.90 -21.79
N ILE A 27 11.37 4.64 -21.96
CA ILE A 27 10.89 5.61 -20.96
C ILE A 27 10.11 4.87 -19.86
N TRP A 28 10.40 5.19 -18.60
CA TRP A 28 9.65 4.64 -17.46
C TRP A 28 9.30 5.74 -16.46
N ASP A 29 8.00 5.99 -16.30
CA ASP A 29 7.46 7.01 -15.40
C ASP A 29 6.59 6.38 -14.32
N SER A 30 6.34 7.11 -13.24
CA SER A 30 5.40 6.70 -12.19
C SER A 30 3.99 6.42 -12.71
N ARG A 31 3.59 7.04 -13.82
CA ARG A 31 2.31 6.73 -14.49
C ARG A 31 2.31 5.30 -15.05
N ARG A 32 3.36 4.89 -15.75
CA ARG A 32 3.50 3.53 -16.29
C ARG A 32 3.59 2.50 -15.16
N ASP A 33 4.27 2.87 -14.08
CA ASP A 33 4.37 2.05 -12.87
C ASP A 33 3.00 1.78 -12.23
N LYS A 34 2.13 2.80 -12.14
CA LYS A 34 0.75 2.64 -11.66
C LYS A 34 -0.09 1.75 -12.58
N ILE A 35 0.01 1.95 -13.89
CA ILE A 35 -0.72 1.13 -14.88
C ILE A 35 -0.28 -0.34 -14.77
N LEU A 36 1.02 -0.56 -14.67
CA LEU A 36 1.60 -1.89 -14.44
C LEU A 36 1.02 -2.52 -13.18
N TRP A 37 1.03 -1.80 -12.05
CA TRP A 37 0.47 -2.28 -10.80
C TRP A 37 -1.03 -2.61 -10.91
N THR A 38 -1.83 -1.75 -11.54
CA THR A 38 -3.28 -2.00 -11.71
C THR A 38 -3.57 -3.25 -12.54
N LYS A 39 -2.74 -3.55 -13.55
CA LYS A 39 -2.88 -4.79 -14.33
C LYS A 39 -2.48 -6.00 -13.49
N ILE A 40 -1.33 -5.93 -12.81
CA ILE A 40 -0.82 -7.02 -11.97
C ILE A 40 -1.72 -7.32 -10.78
N SER A 41 -2.26 -6.31 -10.11
CA SER A 41 -3.06 -6.49 -8.89
C SER A 41 -4.41 -7.16 -9.14
N LYS A 42 -4.85 -7.23 -10.40
CA LYS A 42 -6.10 -7.89 -10.80
C LYS A 42 -5.91 -9.36 -11.13
N ILE A 43 -4.67 -9.78 -11.33
CA ILE A 43 -4.35 -11.12 -11.80
C ILE A 43 -3.93 -11.96 -10.60
N ASP A 44 -4.50 -13.16 -10.49
CA ASP A 44 -4.20 -14.09 -9.40
C ASP A 44 -2.85 -14.78 -9.58
N SER A 45 -2.46 -15.07 -10.83
CA SER A 45 -1.20 -15.73 -11.18
C SER A 45 -0.37 -14.93 -12.18
N LEU A 46 0.87 -14.63 -11.80
CA LEU A 46 1.82 -13.86 -12.61
C LEU A 46 2.22 -14.59 -13.90
N GLU A 47 2.03 -15.90 -13.95
CA GLU A 47 2.38 -16.78 -15.08
C GLU A 47 1.40 -16.64 -16.25
N ASP A 48 0.13 -16.33 -15.96
CA ASP A 48 -0.93 -16.18 -16.97
C ASP A 48 -0.94 -14.79 -17.62
N MET A 49 0.02 -13.92 -17.26
CA MET A 49 0.09 -12.57 -17.78
C MET A 49 0.80 -12.53 -19.13
N ASP A 50 0.13 -11.96 -20.14
CA ASP A 50 0.70 -11.70 -21.46
C ASP A 50 1.74 -10.56 -21.42
N TRP A 51 2.96 -10.90 -20.99
CA TRP A 51 4.08 -9.97 -20.88
C TRP A 51 4.45 -9.30 -22.20
N GLN A 52 4.22 -9.99 -23.33
CA GLN A 52 4.50 -9.45 -24.65
C GLN A 52 3.55 -8.31 -25.01
N GLU A 53 2.25 -8.50 -24.80
CA GLU A 53 1.24 -7.47 -25.05
C GLU A 53 1.43 -6.30 -24.09
N LEU A 54 1.67 -6.59 -22.82
CA LEU A 54 1.97 -5.56 -21.82
C LEU A 54 3.24 -4.76 -22.15
N GLY A 55 4.26 -5.43 -22.68
CA GLY A 55 5.50 -4.82 -23.17
C GLY A 55 5.28 -3.91 -24.37
N ALA A 56 4.40 -4.31 -25.29
CA ALA A 56 4.02 -3.50 -26.44
C ALA A 56 3.25 -2.24 -26.00
N ASP A 57 2.26 -2.39 -25.10
CA ASP A 57 1.44 -1.29 -24.57
C ASP A 57 2.28 -0.24 -23.83
N LEU A 58 3.16 -0.71 -22.95
CA LEU A 58 3.98 0.17 -22.11
C LEU A 58 5.27 0.60 -22.81
N GLY A 59 5.60 0.02 -23.96
CA GLY A 59 6.87 0.24 -24.66
C GLY A 59 8.08 -0.10 -23.79
N ALA A 60 8.00 -1.18 -23.00
CA ALA A 60 9.03 -1.59 -22.06
C ALA A 60 9.44 -3.05 -22.30
N PRO A 61 10.72 -3.41 -22.11
CA PRO A 61 11.17 -4.79 -22.24
C PRO A 61 10.49 -5.72 -21.24
N GLU A 62 10.07 -6.90 -21.70
CA GLU A 62 9.57 -8.00 -20.85
C GLU A 62 10.42 -8.28 -19.60
N PRO A 63 11.76 -8.46 -19.68
CA PRO A 63 12.55 -8.77 -18.49
C PRO A 63 12.52 -7.63 -17.46
N PHE A 64 12.37 -6.38 -17.92
CA PHE A 64 12.21 -5.25 -17.03
C PHE A 64 10.84 -5.27 -16.34
N LEU A 65 9.76 -5.53 -17.08
CA LEU A 65 8.40 -5.61 -16.53
C LEU A 65 8.29 -6.70 -15.47
N LYS A 66 8.83 -7.90 -15.74
CA LYS A 66 8.89 -9.00 -14.77
C LYS A 66 9.65 -8.60 -13.52
N LYS A 67 10.87 -8.06 -13.66
CA LYS A 67 11.65 -7.62 -12.49
C LYS A 67 10.91 -6.54 -11.69
N ARG A 68 10.22 -5.64 -12.38
CA ARG A 68 9.48 -4.55 -11.76
C ARG A 68 8.25 -5.05 -11.02
N SER A 69 7.49 -5.99 -11.57
CA SER A 69 6.33 -6.60 -10.93
C SER A 69 6.71 -7.28 -9.61
N TYR A 70 7.78 -8.08 -9.62
CA TYR A 70 8.30 -8.72 -8.40
C TYR A 70 8.68 -7.69 -7.33
N THR A 71 9.32 -6.59 -7.70
CA THR A 71 9.72 -5.54 -6.75
C THR A 71 8.48 -4.86 -6.15
N LEU A 72 7.44 -4.61 -6.95
CA LEU A 72 6.20 -4.03 -6.46
C LEU A 72 5.50 -4.96 -5.48
N PHE A 73 5.40 -6.25 -5.79
CA PHE A 73 4.85 -7.25 -4.86
C PHE A 73 5.68 -7.35 -3.57
N GLN A 74 7.01 -7.40 -3.68
CA GLN A 74 7.89 -7.45 -2.53
C GLN A 74 7.67 -6.27 -1.59
N ASN A 75 7.49 -5.06 -2.14
CA ASN A 75 7.21 -3.87 -1.35
C ASN A 75 5.86 -3.98 -0.63
N GLN A 76 4.83 -4.49 -1.31
CA GLN A 76 3.51 -4.66 -0.68
C GLN A 76 3.52 -5.74 0.40
N LEU A 77 4.17 -6.87 0.16
CA LEU A 77 4.34 -7.93 1.16
C LEU A 77 5.08 -7.42 2.39
N LYS A 78 6.09 -6.55 2.21
CA LYS A 78 6.80 -5.91 3.32
C LYS A 78 5.91 -4.95 4.12
N VAL A 79 5.02 -4.21 3.46
CA VAL A 79 4.05 -3.35 4.17
C VAL A 79 3.08 -4.21 4.98
N LEU A 80 2.58 -5.31 4.40
CA LEU A 80 1.70 -6.25 5.10
C LEU A 80 2.40 -6.94 6.27
N SER A 81 3.65 -7.38 6.11
CA SER A 81 4.41 -8.00 7.20
C SER A 81 4.58 -7.04 8.38
N ASN A 82 4.94 -5.78 8.09
CA ASN A 82 5.09 -4.77 9.12
C ASN A 82 3.77 -4.47 9.83
N GLN A 83 2.62 -4.53 9.14
CA GLN A 83 1.31 -4.37 9.79
C GLN A 83 1.00 -5.51 10.74
N ILE A 84 1.35 -6.75 10.37
CA ILE A 84 1.19 -7.92 11.23
C ILE A 84 2.09 -7.78 12.47
N ASP A 85 3.35 -7.36 12.29
CA ASP A 85 4.30 -7.17 13.39
C ASP A 85 3.90 -6.04 14.35
N VAL A 86 3.39 -4.91 13.84
CA VAL A 86 2.89 -3.83 14.69
C VAL A 86 1.64 -4.28 15.46
N THR A 87 0.76 -5.04 14.82
CA THR A 87 -0.46 -5.56 15.47
C THR A 87 -0.14 -6.62 16.53
N SER A 88 0.88 -7.45 16.31
CA SER A 88 1.32 -8.44 17.30
C SER A 88 2.03 -7.77 18.49
N ASN A 89 2.87 -6.76 18.24
CA ASN A 89 3.60 -6.06 19.30
C ASN A 89 2.71 -5.12 20.15
N THR A 90 1.60 -4.63 19.58
CA THR A 90 0.59 -3.87 20.35
C THR A 90 -0.29 -4.79 21.21
N ARG A 91 -0.44 -6.07 20.86
CA ARG A 91 -1.11 -7.05 21.72
C ARG A 91 -0.26 -7.45 22.94
N SER A 92 1.05 -7.63 22.77
CA SER A 92 1.95 -8.00 23.88
C SER A 92 2.23 -6.87 24.88
N SER A 93 2.05 -5.61 24.49
CA SER A 93 2.23 -4.47 25.41
C SER A 93 1.00 -4.15 26.28
N SER A 94 -0.09 -4.91 26.14
CA SER A 94 -1.32 -4.70 26.92
C SER A 94 -1.37 -5.36 28.31
N GLU A 95 -0.28 -6.00 28.75
CA GLU A 95 -0.18 -6.65 30.07
C GLU A 95 0.64 -5.88 31.14
N SER A 96 1.20 -4.71 30.84
CA SER A 96 1.77 -3.83 31.87
C SER A 96 0.75 -2.79 32.32
N ARG A 97 -0.24 -3.25 33.10
CA ARG A 97 -1.06 -2.42 33.97
C ARG A 97 -0.15 -1.82 35.06
N ASN A 98 -0.28 -0.50 35.28
CA ASN A 98 0.16 0.29 36.44
C ASN A 98 1.48 1.10 36.32
N SER A 99 1.54 2.03 35.36
CA SER A 99 2.15 3.36 35.64
C SER A 99 1.63 4.37 34.63
N VAL A 100 0.69 5.21 35.06
CA VAL A 100 0.15 6.30 34.24
C VAL A 100 1.18 7.43 34.20
N ASP A 101 2.01 7.45 33.17
CA ASP A 101 2.84 8.62 32.88
C ASP A 101 1.95 9.77 32.42
N ASN A 102 1.80 10.78 33.28
CA ASN A 102 1.00 11.99 33.06
C ASN A 102 1.32 12.73 31.73
N ASN A 103 2.48 12.46 31.12
CA ASN A 103 2.87 13.03 29.83
C ASN A 103 2.11 12.41 28.63
N ILE A 104 1.63 11.17 28.73
CA ILE A 104 0.84 10.53 27.65
C ILE A 104 -0.59 11.10 27.64
N LEU A 105 -1.13 11.43 28.82
CA LEU A 105 -2.45 12.07 28.94
C LEU A 105 -2.47 13.48 28.33
N GLN A 106 -1.39 14.27 28.43
CA GLN A 106 -1.32 15.60 27.80
C GLN A 106 -1.27 15.53 26.27
N ASN A 107 -0.54 14.57 25.69
CA ASN A 107 -0.49 14.41 24.22
C ASN A 107 -1.81 13.90 23.62
N LEU A 108 -2.59 13.14 24.39
CA LEU A 108 -3.96 12.76 24.01
C LEU A 108 -4.96 13.91 24.12
N GLN A 109 -4.76 14.85 25.06
CA GLN A 109 -5.57 16.08 25.14
C GLN A 109 -5.28 17.04 23.97
N ALA A 110 -4.03 17.14 23.51
CA ALA A 110 -3.67 17.93 22.34
C ALA A 110 -4.32 17.41 21.04
N SER A 111 -4.62 16.12 20.97
CA SER A 111 -5.21 15.48 19.79
C SER A 111 -6.74 15.52 19.73
N ARG A 112 -7.43 16.13 20.73
CA ARG A 112 -8.90 16.27 20.74
C ARG A 112 -9.43 17.59 20.15
N ILE A 113 -8.59 18.40 19.49
CA ILE A 113 -8.90 19.78 19.07
C ILE A 113 -9.48 19.90 17.63
N MET A 114 -10.15 18.87 17.06
CA MET A 114 -10.76 19.04 15.71
C MET A 114 -12.19 18.55 15.50
N ASN A 115 -12.94 18.19 16.55
CA ASN A 115 -14.36 17.82 16.39
C ASN A 115 -15.28 18.71 17.23
N HIS A 116 -15.21 20.03 17.02
CA HIS A 116 -16.36 20.90 17.24
C HIS A 116 -16.23 22.16 16.36
N LYS A 117 -16.95 22.19 15.25
CA LYS A 117 -17.51 23.43 14.71
C LYS A 117 -18.74 23.05 13.88
N LEU A 118 -19.78 22.70 14.63
CA LEU A 118 -21.16 22.69 14.13
C LEU A 118 -21.64 24.15 14.17
N ASP A 119 -21.29 24.95 13.17
CA ASP A 119 -22.00 26.21 12.93
C ASP A 119 -23.19 25.90 12.01
N LYS A 120 -24.31 25.77 12.69
CA LYS A 120 -25.68 25.87 12.19
C LYS A 120 -25.91 27.31 11.73
N THR A 121 -26.19 27.54 10.44
CA THR A 121 -27.36 28.27 9.92
C THR A 121 -27.31 28.48 8.39
N ASP A 122 -28.44 28.13 7.76
CA ASP A 122 -29.08 28.75 6.59
C ASP A 122 -28.32 28.83 5.25
N ASN A 123 -28.67 27.95 4.31
CA ASN A 123 -29.44 28.32 3.10
C ASN A 123 -29.55 27.18 2.05
N LEU A 124 -30.79 26.97 1.61
CA LEU A 124 -31.27 26.56 0.28
C LEU A 124 -30.76 25.28 -0.42
N ALA A 125 -31.72 24.35 -0.56
CA ALA A 125 -32.23 23.76 -1.81
C ALA A 125 -31.39 22.74 -2.60
N ASN A 126 -32.03 21.58 -2.84
CA ASN A 126 -31.82 20.61 -3.94
C ASN A 126 -30.42 19.97 -3.99
N ASN A 127 -30.25 18.66 -3.94
CA ASN A 127 -30.89 17.66 -4.80
C ASN A 127 -30.44 16.26 -4.33
N GLN A 128 -31.24 15.24 -4.65
CA GLN A 128 -30.92 13.82 -4.50
C GLN A 128 -29.57 13.48 -5.17
N GLU A 129 -28.68 12.77 -4.47
CA GLU A 129 -28.10 11.54 -5.02
C GLU A 129 -27.40 10.70 -3.94
N SER A 130 -27.80 9.44 -3.96
CA SER A 130 -27.34 8.31 -3.17
C SER A 130 -25.90 7.94 -3.54
N SER A 131 -25.04 7.74 -2.54
CA SER A 131 -23.99 6.70 -2.48
C SER A 131 -22.75 7.18 -1.72
N SER A 132 -22.71 6.96 -0.41
CA SER A 132 -21.46 6.68 0.31
C SER A 132 -21.76 6.15 1.71
N GLU A 133 -22.54 5.07 1.79
CA GLU A 133 -22.48 4.14 2.93
C GLU A 133 -21.20 3.31 2.82
N LEU A 134 -20.04 3.94 2.98
CA LEU A 134 -18.85 3.21 3.41
C LEU A 134 -18.84 3.25 4.92
N SER A 135 -19.62 2.31 5.45
CA SER A 135 -19.70 1.90 6.83
C SER A 135 -18.30 1.78 7.41
N ASN A 136 -17.95 2.72 8.28
CA ASN A 136 -16.86 2.60 9.23
C ASN A 136 -17.25 1.50 10.22
N LEU A 137 -17.11 0.23 9.82
CA LEU A 137 -17.29 -0.93 10.68
C LEU A 137 -16.11 -1.00 11.66
N SER A 138 -16.13 -0.14 12.69
CA SER A 138 -15.29 -0.35 13.86
C SER A 138 -15.96 -1.41 14.72
N VAL A 139 -15.50 -2.65 14.60
CA VAL A 139 -15.88 -3.70 15.53
C VAL A 139 -15.21 -3.38 16.86
N SER A 140 -16.00 -2.99 17.86
CA SER A 140 -15.50 -2.78 19.22
C SER A 140 -14.85 -4.08 19.72
N LYS A 141 -13.68 -3.98 20.33
CA LYS A 141 -12.94 -5.14 20.89
C LYS A 141 -13.84 -6.05 21.74
N SER A 142 -14.73 -5.47 22.54
CA SER A 142 -15.71 -6.21 23.35
C SER A 142 -16.67 -7.06 22.53
N ALA A 143 -17.13 -6.60 21.36
CA ALA A 143 -18.07 -7.36 20.53
C ALA A 143 -17.39 -8.57 19.84
N LEU A 144 -16.10 -8.45 19.51
CA LEU A 144 -15.31 -9.56 18.97
C LEU A 144 -14.95 -10.61 20.04
N GLU A 145 -14.69 -10.17 21.26
CA GLU A 145 -14.33 -11.03 22.38
C GLU A 145 -15.53 -11.85 22.87
N ASP A 146 -16.72 -11.25 22.91
CA ASP A 146 -17.98 -11.93 23.25
C ASP A 146 -18.31 -13.04 22.23
N ALA A 147 -18.14 -12.74 20.93
CA ALA A 147 -18.37 -13.72 19.86
C ALA A 147 -17.39 -14.91 19.89
N LEU A 148 -16.15 -14.70 20.36
CA LEU A 148 -15.17 -15.79 20.51
C LEU A 148 -15.43 -16.65 21.74
N MET A 149 -15.94 -16.06 22.83
CA MET A 149 -16.29 -16.79 24.05
C MET A 149 -17.52 -17.68 23.84
N ASP A 150 -18.47 -17.24 22.99
CA ASP A 150 -19.69 -18.00 22.68
C ASP A 150 -19.38 -19.29 21.87
N CYS A 151 -18.36 -19.27 21.02
CA CYS A 151 -17.94 -20.45 20.26
C CYS A 151 -17.23 -21.54 21.09
N LEU A 152 -16.79 -21.24 22.31
CA LEU A 152 -16.07 -22.19 23.18
C LEU A 152 -17.00 -22.93 24.17
N GLN A 153 -18.30 -22.64 24.18
CA GLN A 153 -19.28 -23.27 25.08
C GLN A 153 -20.19 -24.33 24.43
N LEU A 154 -19.84 -24.82 23.24
CA LEU A 154 -20.48 -25.97 22.57
C LEU A 154 -19.54 -27.17 22.54
#